data_AF-A0A5J4QHW0-F1
#
_entry.id   AF-A0A5J4QHW0-F1
#
_cell.length_a   1.000
_cell.length_b   1.000
_cell.length_c   1.000
_cell.angle_alpha   90.00
_cell.angle_beta   90.00
_cell.angle_gamma   90.00
#
_symmetry.space_group_name_H-M   'P 1'
#
loop_
_entity.id
_entity.type
_entity.pdbx_description
1 polymer ?
#
loop_
_entity_poly.entity_id
_entity_poly.type
_entity_poly.pdbx_seq_one_letter_code
_entity_poly.pdbx_strand_id
1 'polypeptide(L)'
;MVNFDHYYKIATKMEDLKKKSEIDMNDREIVFSKSIKAGKRIYYLDVKKNRRDEMFLAITESKKIVQGDGEDPQVSFEKHKIFLYREDFDKFM
;
A
#
# COMPACT_ATOMS: atom_id res chain seq x y z
N MET A 1 -2.06 -27.31 11.35
CA MET A 1 -1.94 -26.75 9.99
C MET A 1 -2.39 -25.29 10.06
N VAL A 2 -1.47 -24.34 9.88
CA VAL A 2 -1.77 -22.91 10.06
C VAL A 2 -2.73 -22.43 8.96
N ASN A 3 -3.87 -21.84 9.33
CA ASN A 3 -4.83 -21.31 8.38
C ASN A 3 -4.34 -19.95 7.84
N PHE A 4 -3.72 -19.99 6.66
CA PHE A 4 -3.15 -18.82 6.01
C PHE A 4 -4.17 -17.69 5.78
N ASP A 5 -5.43 -18.01 5.46
CA ASP A 5 -6.47 -17.01 5.21
C ASP A 5 -6.83 -16.20 6.46
N HIS A 6 -6.83 -16.85 7.63
CA HIS A 6 -7.09 -16.20 8.90
C HIS A 6 -5.98 -15.18 9.23
N TYR A 7 -4.73 -15.60 9.10
CA TYR A 7 -3.58 -14.73 9.32
C TYR A 7 -3.56 -13.57 8.30
N TYR A 8 -3.92 -13.83 7.04
CA TYR A 8 -4.08 -12.78 6.04
C TYR A 8 -5.14 -11.75 6.43
N LYS A 9 -6.33 -12.18 6.88
CA LYS A 9 -7.36 -11.24 7.36
C LYS A 9 -6.89 -10.39 8.52
N ILE A 10 -6.16 -10.97 9.49
CA ILE A 10 -5.59 -10.22 10.63
C ILE A 10 -4.55 -9.21 10.14
N ALA A 11 -3.63 -9.65 9.29
CA ALA A 11 -2.54 -8.80 8.80
C ALA A 11 -3.06 -7.65 7.92
N THR A 12 -4.05 -7.89 7.06
CA THR A 12 -4.74 -6.83 6.29
C THR A 12 -5.50 -5.88 7.22
N LYS A 13 -6.20 -6.38 8.24
CA LYS A 13 -6.90 -5.53 9.22
C LYS A 13 -5.93 -4.66 10.02
N MET A 14 -4.75 -5.18 10.38
CA MET A 14 -3.69 -4.43 11.04
C MET A 14 -3.05 -3.38 10.13
N GLU A 15 -2.82 -3.70 8.84
CA GLU A 15 -2.40 -2.72 7.84
C GLU A 15 -3.45 -1.63 7.64
N ASP A 16 -4.74 -1.98 7.51
CA ASP A 16 -5.84 -1.02 7.35
C ASP A 16 -5.95 -0.09 8.57
N LEU A 17 -5.76 -0.62 9.77
CA LEU A 17 -5.73 0.16 11.02
C LEU A 17 -4.53 1.11 11.08
N LYS A 18 -3.32 0.65 10.71
CA LYS A 18 -2.13 1.50 10.59
C LYS A 18 -2.27 2.54 9.48
N LYS A 19 -2.91 2.16 8.36
CA LYS A 19 -3.22 3.05 7.25
C LYS A 19 -4.17 4.14 7.72
N LYS A 20 -5.19 3.82 8.52
CA LYS A 20 -6.11 4.80 9.11
C LYS A 20 -5.38 5.84 9.97
N SER A 21 -4.33 5.46 10.71
CA SER A 21 -3.49 6.41 11.47
C SER A 21 -2.48 7.18 10.62
N GLU A 22 -1.93 6.60 9.54
CA GLU A 22 -1.02 7.30 8.61
C GLU A 22 -1.76 8.24 7.65
N ILE A 23 -3.02 7.92 7.31
CA ILE A 23 -3.93 8.73 6.48
C ILE A 23 -4.23 10.07 7.17
N ASP A 24 -4.51 10.05 8.48
CA ASP A 24 -4.91 11.24 9.24
C ASP A 24 -3.81 12.33 9.33
N MET A 25 -2.54 11.96 9.14
CA MET A 25 -1.41 12.91 9.10
C MET A 25 -1.03 13.40 7.69
N ASN A 26 -1.52 12.77 6.62
CA ASN A 26 -1.13 13.07 5.23
C ASN A 26 -2.31 13.44 4.30
N ASP A 27 -3.50 13.66 4.86
CA ASP A 27 -4.77 13.78 4.13
C ASP A 27 -4.96 15.05 3.28
N ARG A 28 -3.93 15.87 3.06
CA ARG A 28 -4.08 17.15 2.35
C ARG A 28 -4.04 17.05 0.82
N GLU A 29 -4.63 15.98 0.26
CA GLU A 29 -5.33 15.91 -1.03
C GLU A 29 -5.12 14.56 -1.74
N ILE A 30 -5.63 13.45 -1.18
CA ILE A 30 -5.86 12.25 -1.99
C ILE A 30 -7.16 12.47 -2.76
N VAL A 31 -7.06 12.66 -4.08
CA VAL A 31 -8.21 12.90 -4.97
C VAL A 31 -8.90 11.59 -5.34
N PHE A 32 -8.12 10.52 -5.46
CA PHE A 32 -8.61 9.19 -5.78
C PHE A 32 -7.66 8.16 -5.17
N SER A 33 -8.22 7.03 -4.71
CA SER A 33 -7.42 5.90 -4.25
C SER A 33 -8.04 4.59 -4.73
N LYS A 34 -7.19 3.67 -5.20
CA LYS A 34 -7.57 2.30 -5.56
C LYS A 34 -6.59 1.31 -4.97
N SER A 35 -7.12 0.25 -4.38
CA SER A 35 -6.34 -0.88 -3.89
C SER A 35 -6.56 -2.11 -4.77
N ILE A 36 -5.48 -2.79 -5.13
CA ILE A 36 -5.48 -3.98 -5.97
C ILE A 36 -4.72 -5.09 -5.23
N LYS A 37 -5.40 -6.19 -4.90
CA LYS A 37 -4.78 -7.34 -4.25
C LYS A 37 -4.24 -8.32 -5.30
N ALA A 38 -3.02 -8.81 -5.11
CA ALA A 38 -2.35 -9.73 -6.01
C ALA A 38 -1.49 -10.73 -5.19
N GLY A 39 -2.12 -11.77 -4.64
CA GLY A 39 -1.43 -12.79 -3.84
C GLY A 39 -0.77 -12.21 -2.58
N LYS A 40 0.58 -12.29 -2.50
CA LYS A 40 1.36 -11.72 -1.39
C LYS A 40 1.54 -10.20 -1.46
N ARG A 41 1.03 -9.55 -2.51
CA ARG A 41 1.19 -8.12 -2.76
C ARG A 41 -0.14 -7.39 -2.72
N ILE A 42 -0.13 -6.15 -2.27
CA ILE A 42 -1.21 -5.19 -2.42
C ILE A 42 -0.63 -3.95 -3.08
N TYR A 43 -1.22 -3.52 -4.19
CA TYR A 43 -0.89 -2.28 -4.85
C TYR A 43 -1.89 -1.21 -4.45
N TYR A 44 -1.38 -0.02 -4.13
CA TYR A 44 -2.14 1.17 -3.84
C TYR A 44 -1.83 2.20 -4.93
N LEU A 45 -2.87 2.65 -5.63
CA LEU A 45 -2.80 3.69 -6.64
C LEU A 45 -3.53 4.91 -6.10
N ASP A 46 -2.77 5.91 -5.64
CA ASP A 46 -3.33 7.15 -5.11
C ASP A 46 -3.07 8.29 -6.09
N VAL A 47 -4.11 8.97 -6.56
CA VAL A 47 -3.97 10.28 -7.21
C VAL A 47 -3.96 11.33 -6.12
N LYS A 48 -2.89 12.10 -6.05
CA LYS A 48 -2.72 13.14 -5.04
C LYS A 48 -2.50 14.49 -5.68
N LYS A 49 -2.74 15.56 -4.93
CA LYS A 49 -2.32 16.91 -5.30
C LYS A 49 -1.28 17.43 -4.32
N ASN A 50 -0.41 18.29 -4.84
CA ASN A 50 0.51 19.07 -4.01
C ASN A 50 -0.12 20.41 -3.63
N ARG A 51 0.59 21.23 -2.82
CA ARG A 51 0.12 22.55 -2.38
C ARG A 51 -0.13 23.57 -3.51
N ARG A 52 0.23 23.25 -4.76
CA ARG A 52 0.03 24.07 -5.96
C ARG A 52 -1.12 23.53 -6.84
N ASP A 53 -1.96 22.64 -6.31
CA ASP A 53 -3.04 21.95 -7.03
C ASP A 53 -2.55 21.04 -8.18
N GLU A 54 -1.25 20.77 -8.29
CA GLU A 54 -0.71 19.88 -9.33
C GLU A 54 -0.90 18.43 -8.91
N MET A 55 -1.46 17.62 -9.82
CA MET A 55 -1.74 16.21 -9.58
C MET A 55 -0.55 15.32 -9.92
N PHE A 56 -0.37 14.27 -9.12
CA PHE A 56 0.61 13.21 -9.34
C PHE A 56 0.05 11.85 -8.87
N LEU A 57 0.59 10.77 -9.44
CA LEU A 57 0.25 9.40 -9.05
C LEU A 57 1.27 8.89 -8.04
N ALA A 58 0.81 8.42 -6.89
CA ALA A 58 1.62 7.67 -5.93
C ALA A 58 1.24 6.19 -6.01
N ILE A 59 2.18 5.36 -6.45
CA ILE A 59 2.04 3.91 -6.53
C ILE A 59 2.80 3.32 -5.34
N THR A 60 2.09 2.59 -4.47
CA THR A 60 2.73 1.85 -3.37
C THR A 60 2.46 0.37 -3.52
N GLU A 61 3.51 -0.44 -3.58
CA GLU A 61 3.43 -1.88 -3.41
C GLU A 61 3.69 -2.21 -1.93
N SER A 62 2.77 -2.92 -1.28
CA SER A 62 3.02 -3.59 0.02
C SER A 62 3.14 -5.09 -0.22
N LYS A 63 4.30 -5.67 0.10
CA LYS A 63 4.59 -7.10 -0.03
C LYS A 63 4.62 -7.73 1.35
N LYS A 64 3.76 -8.72 1.57
CA LYS A 64 3.80 -9.56 2.77
C LYS A 64 5.04 -10.45 2.73
N ILE A 65 5.86 -10.31 3.75
CA ILE A 65 7.00 -11.17 4.05
C ILE A 65 6.62 -12.08 5.21
N VAL A 66 6.88 -13.37 5.07
CA VAL A 66 6.67 -14.38 6.12
C VAL A 66 8.03 -15.02 6.36
N GLN A 67 8.53 -14.95 7.60
CA GLN A 67 9.82 -15.54 7.99
C GLN A 67 9.62 -16.55 9.12
N GLY A 68 10.40 -17.64 9.06
CA GLY A 68 10.39 -18.73 10.03
C GLY A 68 9.52 -19.91 9.61
N ASP A 69 10.00 -21.12 9.87
CA ASP A 69 9.27 -22.37 9.71
C ASP A 69 8.87 -22.85 11.12
N GLY A 70 7.59 -22.76 11.51
CA GLY A 70 7.13 -23.11 12.86
C GLY A 70 5.71 -22.65 13.21
N GLU A 71 5.32 -22.81 14.47
CA GLU A 71 3.96 -22.50 14.97
C GLU A 71 3.64 -21.00 15.00
N ASP A 72 4.67 -20.13 15.10
CA ASP A 72 4.54 -18.67 15.10
C ASP A 72 5.43 -18.01 14.03
N PRO A 73 5.00 -18.00 12.75
CA PRO A 73 5.73 -17.31 11.70
C PRO A 73 5.66 -15.79 11.90
N GLN A 74 6.80 -15.11 11.79
CA GLN A 74 6.85 -13.66 11.81
C GLN A 74 6.36 -13.10 10.49
N VAL A 75 5.37 -12.19 10.56
CA VAL A 75 4.83 -11.51 9.38
C VAL A 75 5.19 -10.03 9.43
N SER A 76 5.81 -9.58 8.35
CA SER A 76 6.15 -8.18 8.11
C SER A 76 5.70 -7.76 6.72
N PHE A 77 5.75 -6.46 6.45
CA PHE A 77 5.36 -5.87 5.17
C PHE A 77 6.48 -4.98 4.67
N GLU A 78 6.94 -5.26 3.46
CA GLU A 78 7.90 -4.44 2.73
C GLU A 78 7.13 -3.49 1.80
N LYS A 79 7.38 -2.19 1.90
CA LYS A 79 6.70 -1.17 1.08
C LYS A 79 7.68 -0.57 0.06
N HIS A 80 7.32 -0.61 -1.21
CA HIS A 80 7.99 0.15 -2.27
C HIS A 80 7.04 1.26 -2.76
N LYS A 81 7.53 2.49 -2.85
CA LYS A 81 6.72 3.64 -3.25
C LYS A 81 7.38 4.38 -4.40
N ILE A 82 6.59 4.66 -5.42
CA ILE A 82 6.97 5.44 -6.60
C ILE A 82 6.01 6.62 -6.71
N PHE A 83 6.55 7.79 -7.04
CA PHE A 83 5.78 8.96 -7.41
C PHE A 83 6.00 9.22 -8.90
N LEU A 84 4.90 9.38 -9.63
CA LEU A 84 4.90 9.71 -11.04
C LEU A 84 4.19 11.05 -11.20
N TYR A 85 4.93 12.06 -11.67
CA TYR A 85 4.42 13.40 -11.91
C TYR A 85 3.84 13.49 -13.33
N ARG A 86 2.87 14.40 -13.50
CA ARG A 86 2.07 14.50 -14.73
C ARG A 86 2.92 14.73 -15.98
N GLU A 87 3.98 15.52 -15.87
CA GLU A 87 4.92 15.85 -16.94
C GLU A 87 5.72 14.63 -17.47
N ASP A 88 5.79 13.55 -16.70
CA ASP A 88 6.54 12.35 -17.07
C ASP A 88 5.62 11.21 -17.58
N PHE A 89 4.30 11.38 -17.59
CA PHE A 89 3.36 10.31 -17.96
C PHE A 89 3.64 9.71 -19.33
N ASP A 90 3.95 10.56 -20.33
CA ASP A 90 4.23 10.12 -21.70
C ASP A 90 5.50 9.28 -21.83
N LYS A 91 6.42 9.36 -20.86
CA LYS A 91 7.63 8.52 -20.83
C LYS A 91 7.37 7.11 -20.29
N PHE A 92 6.21 6.88 -19.67
CA PHE A 92 5.82 5.61 -19.04
C PHE A 92 4.78 4.83 -19.83
N MET A 93 4.19 5.42 -20.88
CA MET A 93 3.20 4.81 -21.78
C MET A 93 3.88 4.30 -23.06
#